data_AF-A0A6N7YSN8-F1
#
_entry.id   AF-A0A6N7YSN8-F1
#
_cell.length_a   1.000
_cell.length_b   1.000
_cell.length_c   1.000
_cell.angle_alpha   90.00
_cell.angle_beta   90.00
_cell.angle_gamma   90.00
#
_symmetry.space_group_name_H-M   'P 1'
#
loop_
_entity.id
_entity.type
_entity.pdbx_description
1 polymer ?
#
loop_
_entity_poly.entity_id
_entity_poly.type
_entity_poly.pdbx_seq_one_letter_code
_entity_poly.pdbx_strand_id
1 'polypeptide(L)'
;MNMRIADWMTKVFGPRPDRPRRRIKDLGDHAENIRIERPEKPSGMSIRPSNATSYVEREFDLYGKEQLDKHQADGTAAARSSRAQAASLTLPAEMAQSRARDNYKRLLQTEADRDHAQHWLGPFARRAPGAHRMYLTWFGLLMLGDAVGVLGAALMWGEIWLLAIGQGVASGAAAVAAGWVGADVRDRREATARAQLAEHADLADDLTLRYPALFAPVPSERHTYGLTVAVAAVIAASLASAIFALRAAVEGSLLAGLVFGGLALATCLASFVNSWTHADRVADLLERYEVAYRTAEAQHEQLAQHPAPTTRDGAIQTAESIELEHLLRGAAAKAGVHALAEGVMRRHPEIFGHAVDPRTPTGPVGRRWLRTESSNGHRHLHSVPPTDDWPATGEVPF
;
A
#
# COMPACT_ATOMS: atom_id res chain seq x y z
N MET A 1 -41.43 -37.59 5.72
CA MET A 1 -40.30 -38.42 6.17
C MET A 1 -39.06 -37.62 6.60
N ASN A 2 -39.00 -36.29 6.38
CA ASN A 2 -37.82 -35.47 6.74
C ASN A 2 -37.80 -34.95 8.20
N MET A 3 -38.92 -34.98 8.92
CA MET A 3 -39.00 -34.41 10.26
C MET A 3 -38.43 -35.32 11.36
N ARG A 4 -38.31 -36.64 11.11
CA ARG A 4 -37.73 -37.60 12.07
C ARG A 4 -36.19 -37.63 12.07
N ILE A 5 -35.54 -37.21 10.97
CA ILE A 5 -34.07 -37.20 10.87
C ILE A 5 -33.49 -35.98 11.62
N ALA A 6 -34.17 -34.83 11.57
CA ALA A 6 -33.75 -33.64 12.32
C ALA A 6 -33.87 -33.83 13.85
N ASP A 7 -34.92 -34.51 14.33
CA ASP A 7 -35.10 -34.84 15.77
C ASP A 7 -34.11 -35.92 16.26
N TRP A 8 -33.75 -36.86 15.38
CA TRP A 8 -32.71 -37.86 15.70
C TRP A 8 -31.31 -37.23 15.74
N MET A 9 -30.97 -36.35 14.80
CA MET A 9 -29.69 -35.64 14.81
C MET A 9 -29.53 -34.69 16.00
N THR A 10 -30.61 -34.05 16.48
CA THR A 10 -30.55 -33.22 17.70
C THR A 10 -30.52 -34.03 18.99
N LYS A 11 -31.04 -35.26 19.02
CA LYS A 11 -30.89 -36.16 20.19
C LYS A 11 -29.54 -36.87 20.25
N VAL A 12 -28.92 -37.15 19.10
CA VAL A 12 -27.62 -37.84 19.03
C VAL A 12 -26.44 -36.86 19.05
N PHE A 13 -26.59 -35.67 18.45
CA PHE A 13 -25.55 -34.62 18.38
C PHE A 13 -25.92 -33.33 19.11
N GLY A 14 -27.06 -33.27 19.81
CA GLY A 14 -27.34 -32.17 20.72
C GLY A 14 -26.29 -32.09 21.82
N PRO A 15 -26.04 -30.89 22.39
CA PRO A 15 -25.10 -30.73 23.50
C PRO A 15 -25.51 -31.71 24.60
N ARG A 16 -24.61 -32.66 24.92
CA ARG A 16 -24.79 -33.55 26.06
C ARG A 16 -25.11 -32.68 27.28
N PRO A 17 -26.07 -33.06 28.14
CA PRO A 17 -26.30 -32.32 29.37
C PRO A 17 -24.97 -32.19 30.11
N ASP A 18 -24.54 -30.96 30.33
CA ASP A 18 -23.34 -30.64 31.07
C ASP A 18 -23.35 -31.46 32.36
N ARG A 19 -22.36 -32.35 32.53
CA ARG A 19 -22.10 -32.90 33.86
C ARG A 19 -21.95 -31.70 34.79
N PRO A 20 -22.58 -31.71 35.98
CA PRO A 20 -22.60 -30.55 36.86
C PRO A 20 -21.17 -30.04 37.04
N ARG A 21 -20.96 -28.82 36.54
CA ARG A 21 -19.68 -28.14 36.50
C ARG A 21 -19.25 -27.91 37.93
N ARG A 22 -18.33 -28.73 38.48
CA ARG A 22 -17.74 -28.44 39.79
C ARG A 22 -16.84 -27.22 39.64
N ARG A 23 -17.26 -26.08 40.18
CA ARG A 23 -16.41 -24.90 40.31
C ARG A 23 -15.26 -25.22 41.27
N ILE A 24 -14.19 -24.43 41.23
CA ILE A 24 -13.10 -24.52 42.22
C ILE A 24 -13.65 -24.43 43.65
N LYS A 25 -14.73 -23.66 43.87
CA LYS A 25 -15.45 -23.61 45.14
C LYS A 25 -16.01 -24.99 45.52
N ASP A 26 -16.68 -25.67 44.61
CA ASP A 26 -17.23 -27.02 44.82
C ASP A 26 -16.12 -28.07 45.00
N LEU A 27 -14.95 -27.88 44.37
CA LEU A 27 -13.76 -28.70 44.60
C LEU A 27 -13.13 -28.44 45.97
N GLY A 28 -13.17 -27.20 46.47
CA GLY A 28 -12.77 -26.84 47.83
C GLY A 28 -13.66 -27.51 48.86
N ASP A 29 -14.98 -27.36 48.71
CA ASP A 29 -15.98 -28.01 49.56
C ASP A 29 -15.84 -29.55 49.49
N HIS A 30 -15.55 -30.11 48.31
CA HIS A 30 -15.27 -31.53 48.16
C HIS A 30 -13.99 -31.93 48.91
N ALA A 31 -12.89 -31.20 48.73
CA ALA A 31 -11.63 -31.43 49.42
C ALA A 31 -11.80 -31.37 50.95
N GLU A 32 -12.61 -30.46 51.47
CA GLU A 32 -12.94 -30.34 52.89
C GLU A 32 -13.71 -31.54 53.45
N ASN A 33 -14.51 -32.21 52.62
CA ASN A 33 -15.32 -33.35 53.03
C ASN A 33 -14.63 -34.71 52.85
N ILE A 34 -13.42 -34.77 52.29
CA ILE A 34 -12.67 -36.03 52.14
C ILE A 34 -12.19 -36.50 53.52
N ARG A 35 -12.81 -37.59 54.00
CA ARG A 35 -12.36 -38.36 55.17
C ARG A 35 -11.72 -39.65 54.68
N ILE A 36 -10.47 -39.88 55.06
CA ILE A 36 -9.76 -41.12 54.76
C ILE A 36 -9.76 -41.93 56.05
N GLU A 37 -10.19 -43.19 55.98
CA GLU A 37 -10.26 -44.06 57.15
C GLU A 37 -8.86 -44.29 57.73
N ARG A 38 -8.74 -44.10 59.04
CA ARG A 38 -7.48 -44.20 59.76
C ARG A 38 -7.11 -45.68 59.92
N PRO A 39 -5.87 -46.10 59.61
CA PRO A 39 -5.45 -47.47 59.87
C PRO A 39 -5.45 -47.78 61.39
N GLU A 40 -5.89 -48.98 61.77
CA GLU A 40 -6.04 -49.43 63.17
C GLU A 40 -4.73 -49.46 63.98
N LYS A 41 -3.57 -49.45 63.30
CA LYS A 41 -2.25 -49.29 63.92
C LYS A 41 -1.53 -48.09 63.30
N PRO A 42 -1.45 -46.94 63.98
CA PRO A 42 -0.64 -45.84 63.50
C PRO A 42 0.84 -46.25 63.61
N SER A 43 1.49 -46.48 62.47
CA SER A 43 2.95 -46.45 62.42
C SER A 43 3.38 -45.03 62.77
N GLY A 44 4.28 -44.87 63.75
CA GLY A 44 4.84 -43.56 64.11
C GLY A 44 5.49 -42.86 62.91
N MET A 45 5.83 -41.57 63.05
CA MET A 45 6.38 -40.66 62.02
C MET A 45 7.00 -41.40 60.83
N SER A 46 6.20 -41.64 59.79
CA SER A 46 6.65 -42.26 58.56
C SER A 46 6.97 -41.16 57.55
N ILE A 47 8.14 -41.26 56.92
CA ILE A 47 8.50 -40.43 55.77
C ILE A 47 7.84 -41.05 54.55
N ARG A 48 7.17 -40.21 53.76
CA ARG A 48 6.51 -40.65 52.55
C ARG A 48 7.53 -41.19 51.53
N PRO A 49 7.33 -42.39 50.96
CA PRO A 49 8.17 -42.88 49.88
C PRO A 49 7.99 -42.03 48.61
N SER A 50 9.11 -41.58 48.03
CA SER A 50 9.16 -40.59 46.95
C SER A 50 8.53 -41.02 45.62
N ASN A 51 8.20 -42.30 45.46
CA ASN A 51 7.65 -42.89 44.23
C ASN A 51 6.19 -43.38 44.36
N ALA A 52 5.55 -43.21 45.52
CA ALA A 52 4.17 -43.64 45.73
C ALA A 52 3.18 -42.49 45.50
N THR A 53 2.37 -42.59 44.43
CA THR A 53 1.24 -41.69 44.18
C THR A 53 -0.03 -42.27 44.79
N SER A 54 -0.70 -41.49 45.64
CA SER A 54 -1.96 -41.89 46.24
C SER A 54 -3.14 -41.77 45.26
N TYR A 55 -4.24 -42.48 45.53
CA TYR A 55 -5.47 -42.34 44.75
C TYR A 55 -6.02 -40.92 44.79
N VAL A 56 -5.87 -40.23 45.92
CA VAL A 56 -6.30 -38.84 46.10
C VAL A 56 -5.51 -37.91 45.20
N GLU A 57 -4.18 -38.02 45.17
CA GLU A 57 -3.36 -37.21 44.25
C GLU A 57 -3.69 -37.49 42.79
N ARG A 58 -3.87 -38.77 42.43
CA ARG A 58 -4.28 -39.12 41.07
C ARG A 58 -5.62 -38.48 40.71
N GLU A 59 -6.57 -38.44 41.64
CA GLU A 59 -7.88 -37.81 41.44
C GLU A 59 -7.75 -36.28 41.26
N PHE A 60 -6.99 -35.61 42.13
CA PHE A 60 -6.76 -34.17 42.02
C PHE A 60 -5.89 -33.79 40.80
N ASP A 61 -4.96 -34.65 40.37
CA ASP A 61 -4.22 -34.48 39.13
C ASP A 61 -5.16 -34.57 37.92
N LEU A 62 -6.13 -35.49 37.93
CA LEU A 62 -7.16 -35.57 36.90
C LEU A 62 -8.06 -34.33 36.91
N TYR A 63 -8.47 -33.84 38.08
CA TYR A 63 -9.21 -32.57 38.17
C TYR A 63 -8.37 -31.39 37.68
N GLY A 64 -7.08 -31.35 37.98
CA GLY A 64 -6.17 -30.31 37.53
C GLY A 64 -5.99 -30.31 36.01
N LYS A 65 -5.89 -31.50 35.39
CA LYS A 65 -5.90 -31.67 33.94
C LYS A 65 -7.23 -31.21 33.34
N GLU A 66 -8.35 -31.61 33.94
CA GLU A 66 -9.69 -31.19 33.51
C GLU A 66 -9.85 -29.67 33.52
N GLN A 67 -9.34 -28.96 34.55
CA GLN A 67 -9.38 -27.50 34.58
C GLN A 67 -8.56 -26.88 33.44
N LEU A 68 -7.36 -27.41 33.17
CA LEU A 68 -6.52 -26.92 32.09
C LEU A 68 -7.20 -27.10 30.72
N ASP A 69 -7.71 -28.30 30.45
CA ASP A 69 -8.38 -28.63 29.19
C ASP A 69 -9.64 -27.79 28.97
N LYS A 70 -10.43 -27.54 30.03
CA LYS A 70 -11.61 -26.66 29.99
C LYS A 70 -11.22 -25.23 29.63
N HIS A 71 -10.24 -24.67 30.34
CA HIS A 71 -9.80 -23.30 30.08
C HIS A 71 -9.22 -23.15 28.68
N GLN A 72 -8.49 -24.15 28.19
CA GLN A 72 -8.01 -24.18 26.80
C GLN A 72 -9.19 -24.21 25.81
N ALA A 73 -10.18 -25.08 26.01
CA ALA A 73 -11.37 -25.14 25.17
C ALA A 73 -12.14 -23.80 25.15
N ASP A 74 -12.34 -23.18 26.31
CA ASP A 74 -12.96 -21.85 26.42
C ASP A 74 -12.15 -20.78 25.69
N GLY A 75 -10.82 -20.83 25.79
CA GLY A 75 -9.92 -19.93 25.06
C GLY A 75 -10.07 -20.07 23.55
N THR A 76 -10.09 -21.30 23.04
CA THR A 76 -10.30 -21.56 21.59
C THR A 76 -11.67 -21.10 21.11
N ALA A 77 -12.71 -21.25 21.94
CA ALA A 77 -14.05 -20.80 21.63
C ALA A 77 -14.13 -19.27 21.59
N ALA A 78 -13.52 -18.59 22.58
CA ALA A 78 -13.45 -17.13 22.66
C ALA A 78 -12.64 -16.51 21.52
N ALA A 79 -11.55 -17.15 21.09
CA ALA A 79 -10.70 -16.68 19.99
C ALA A 79 -11.27 -16.94 18.59
N ARG A 80 -12.37 -17.72 18.46
CA ARG A 80 -12.90 -18.17 17.18
C ARG A 80 -13.32 -17.03 16.25
N SER A 81 -13.94 -15.98 16.77
CA SER A 81 -14.37 -14.82 15.96
C SER A 81 -13.17 -14.07 15.38
N SER A 82 -12.16 -13.78 16.20
CA SER A 82 -10.93 -13.12 15.78
C SER A 82 -10.15 -13.97 14.76
N ARG A 83 -10.11 -15.29 14.95
CA ARG A 83 -9.53 -16.21 13.93
C ARG A 83 -10.29 -16.21 12.62
N ALA A 84 -11.62 -16.25 12.66
CA ALA A 84 -12.44 -16.22 11.45
C ALA A 84 -12.22 -14.89 10.69
N GLN A 85 -12.14 -13.78 11.42
CA GLN A 85 -11.81 -12.48 10.85
C GLN A 85 -10.42 -12.48 10.21
N ALA A 86 -9.39 -12.94 10.92
CA ALA A 86 -8.04 -13.07 10.38
C ALA A 86 -8.02 -13.93 9.09
N ALA A 87 -8.71 -15.08 9.11
CA ALA A 87 -8.80 -15.97 7.96
C ALA A 87 -9.48 -15.32 6.75
N SER A 88 -10.55 -14.54 6.97
CA SER A 88 -11.24 -13.80 5.90
C SER A 88 -10.38 -12.71 5.26
N LEU A 89 -9.40 -12.18 6.00
CA LEU A 89 -8.52 -11.10 5.56
C LEU A 89 -7.20 -11.59 4.94
N THR A 90 -6.92 -12.91 4.97
CA THR A 90 -5.68 -13.48 4.42
C THR A 90 -5.46 -13.11 2.97
N LEU A 91 -6.43 -13.43 2.09
CA LEU A 91 -6.29 -13.16 0.65
C LEU A 91 -6.22 -11.65 0.34
N PRO A 92 -7.11 -10.79 0.89
CA PRO A 92 -6.98 -9.34 0.71
C PRO A 92 -5.63 -8.76 1.19
N ALA A 93 -5.11 -9.23 2.33
CA ALA A 93 -3.82 -8.80 2.86
C ALA A 93 -2.67 -9.21 1.94
N GLU A 94 -2.65 -10.45 1.46
CA GLU A 94 -1.63 -10.95 0.54
C GLU A 94 -1.67 -10.23 -0.80
N MET A 95 -2.87 -9.99 -1.36
CA MET A 95 -3.03 -9.22 -2.59
C MET A 95 -2.55 -7.77 -2.44
N ALA A 96 -2.89 -7.11 -1.32
CA ALA A 96 -2.43 -5.75 -1.04
C ALA A 96 -0.90 -5.68 -0.93
N GLN A 97 -0.29 -6.60 -0.18
CA GLN A 97 1.17 -6.68 -0.06
C GLN A 97 1.86 -6.99 -1.40
N SER A 98 1.30 -7.91 -2.18
CA SER A 98 1.83 -8.26 -3.51
C SER A 98 1.79 -7.05 -4.46
N ARG A 99 0.64 -6.35 -4.53
CA ARG A 99 0.50 -5.12 -5.34
C ARG A 99 1.44 -4.02 -4.87
N ALA A 100 1.60 -3.83 -3.56
CA ALA A 100 2.53 -2.83 -3.02
C ALA A 100 3.98 -3.15 -3.42
N ARG A 101 4.39 -4.43 -3.37
CA ARG A 101 5.73 -4.89 -3.81
C ARG A 101 5.95 -4.70 -5.30
N ASP A 102 4.98 -5.03 -6.14
CA ASP A 102 5.10 -4.85 -7.59
C ASP A 102 5.10 -3.38 -7.97
N ASN A 103 4.30 -2.55 -7.30
CA ASN A 103 4.32 -1.11 -7.53
C ASN A 103 5.62 -0.47 -7.04
N TYR A 104 6.23 -0.99 -5.97
CA TYR A 104 7.55 -0.54 -5.53
C TYR A 104 8.62 -0.76 -6.61
N LYS A 105 8.60 -1.89 -7.31
CA LYS A 105 9.51 -2.11 -8.46
C LYS A 105 9.29 -1.07 -9.57
N ARG A 106 8.04 -0.73 -9.86
CA ARG A 106 7.71 0.32 -10.84
C ARG A 106 8.18 1.69 -10.38
N LEU A 107 8.00 2.01 -9.10
CA LEU A 107 8.49 3.27 -8.51
C LEU A 107 10.01 3.40 -8.71
N LEU A 108 10.77 2.37 -8.35
CA LEU A 108 12.23 2.35 -8.55
C LEU A 108 12.64 2.50 -10.02
N GLN A 109 11.89 1.88 -10.95
CA GLN A 109 12.13 2.04 -12.38
C GLN A 109 11.86 3.49 -12.83
N THR A 110 10.74 4.08 -12.42
CA THR A 110 10.41 5.47 -12.77
C THR A 110 11.36 6.48 -12.14
N GLU A 111 11.87 6.19 -10.95
CA GLU A 111 12.90 6.99 -10.27
C GLU A 111 14.21 6.93 -11.05
N ALA A 112 14.69 5.73 -11.38
CA ALA A 112 15.90 5.54 -12.17
C ALA A 112 15.80 6.21 -13.56
N ASP A 113 14.66 6.09 -14.23
CA ASP A 113 14.43 6.71 -15.53
C ASP A 113 14.36 8.24 -15.43
N ARG A 114 13.73 8.79 -14.39
CA ARG A 114 13.72 10.23 -14.11
C ARG A 114 15.14 10.74 -13.85
N ASP A 115 15.87 10.10 -12.96
CA ASP A 115 17.21 10.55 -12.56
C ASP A 115 18.19 10.45 -13.74
N HIS A 116 18.09 9.39 -14.53
CA HIS A 116 18.84 9.23 -15.78
C HIS A 116 18.51 10.36 -16.77
N ALA A 117 17.23 10.59 -17.03
CA ALA A 117 16.79 11.65 -17.93
C ALA A 117 17.26 13.03 -17.43
N GLN A 118 17.13 13.32 -16.14
CA GLN A 118 17.54 14.59 -15.55
C GLN A 118 19.05 14.80 -15.63
N HIS A 119 19.84 13.76 -15.39
CA HIS A 119 21.30 13.84 -15.45
C HIS A 119 21.79 14.14 -16.87
N TRP A 120 21.29 13.41 -17.87
CA TRP A 120 21.80 13.50 -19.23
C TRP A 120 21.10 14.55 -20.09
N LEU A 121 19.79 14.70 -19.93
CA LEU A 121 18.97 15.62 -20.73
C LEU A 121 18.81 16.99 -20.05
N GLY A 122 19.01 17.08 -18.74
CA GLY A 122 18.93 18.33 -17.98
C GLY A 122 19.73 19.50 -18.58
N PRO A 123 21.00 19.29 -18.99
CA PRO A 123 21.79 20.34 -19.63
C PRO A 123 21.24 20.84 -20.98
N PHE A 124 20.42 20.03 -21.66
CA PHE A 124 19.79 20.39 -22.93
C PHE A 124 18.43 21.08 -22.76
N ALA A 125 17.82 21.01 -21.57
CA ALA A 125 16.58 21.70 -21.26
C ALA A 125 16.83 23.21 -21.14
N ARG A 126 16.10 23.99 -21.94
CA ARG A 126 16.19 25.46 -21.95
C ARG A 126 15.01 26.12 -21.26
N ARG A 127 13.88 25.42 -21.16
CA ARG A 127 12.69 25.90 -20.47
C ARG A 127 12.83 25.73 -18.95
N ALA A 128 12.55 26.80 -18.20
CA ALA A 128 12.45 26.72 -16.74
C ALA A 128 11.28 25.81 -16.31
N PRO A 129 11.43 25.03 -15.22
CA PRO A 129 10.35 24.16 -14.73
C PRO A 129 9.10 24.99 -14.40
N GLY A 130 7.93 24.54 -14.90
CA GLY A 130 6.65 25.21 -14.69
C GLY A 130 6.28 26.30 -15.71
N ALA A 131 7.19 26.70 -16.61
CA ALA A 131 6.89 27.68 -17.66
C ALA A 131 5.84 27.18 -18.68
N HIS A 132 5.54 25.88 -18.72
CA HIS A 132 4.47 25.31 -19.53
C HIS A 132 3.09 25.91 -19.19
N ARG A 133 2.82 26.19 -17.90
CA ARG A 133 1.56 26.82 -17.47
C ARG A 133 1.47 28.26 -17.94
N MET A 134 2.58 28.99 -17.89
CA MET A 134 2.66 30.36 -18.40
C MET A 134 2.44 30.38 -19.92
N TYR A 135 3.05 29.44 -20.65
CA TYR A 135 2.81 29.25 -22.09
C TYR A 135 1.32 29.03 -22.39
N LEU A 136 0.67 28.07 -21.72
CA LEU A 136 -0.76 27.78 -21.90
C LEU A 136 -1.64 28.99 -21.58
N THR A 137 -1.27 29.77 -20.56
CA THR A 137 -2.01 30.96 -20.15
C THR A 137 -1.93 32.06 -21.21
N TRP A 138 -0.72 32.38 -21.69
CA TRP A 138 -0.53 33.38 -22.76
C TRP A 138 -1.15 32.94 -24.07
N PHE A 139 -1.03 31.66 -24.40
CA PHE A 139 -1.65 31.07 -25.57
C PHE A 139 -3.18 31.19 -25.51
N GLY A 140 -3.79 30.86 -24.37
CA GLY A 140 -5.22 31.03 -24.14
C GLY A 140 -5.66 32.49 -24.21
N LEU A 141 -4.89 33.42 -23.64
CA LEU A 141 -5.20 34.85 -23.66
C LEU A 141 -5.14 35.43 -25.08
N LEU A 142 -4.14 35.03 -25.88
CA LEU A 142 -4.01 35.44 -27.28
C LEU A 142 -5.17 34.89 -28.13
N MET A 143 -5.53 33.63 -27.95
CA MET A 143 -6.72 33.03 -28.58
C MET A 143 -8.00 33.80 -28.25
N LEU A 144 -8.21 34.06 -26.97
CA LEU A 144 -9.43 34.72 -26.49
C LEU A 144 -9.50 36.17 -26.98
N GLY A 145 -8.37 36.89 -26.95
CA GLY A 145 -8.28 38.28 -27.40
C GLY A 145 -8.66 38.43 -28.87
N ASP A 146 -8.14 37.55 -29.73
CA ASP A 146 -8.43 37.58 -31.17
C ASP A 146 -9.88 37.20 -31.46
N ALA A 147 -10.38 36.13 -30.83
CA ALA A 147 -11.77 35.70 -30.96
C ALA A 147 -12.75 36.78 -30.47
N VAL A 148 -12.49 37.40 -29.32
CA VAL A 148 -13.34 38.48 -28.76
C VAL A 148 -13.27 39.73 -29.63
N GLY A 149 -12.10 40.08 -30.18
CA GLY A 149 -11.95 41.21 -31.10
C GLY A 149 -12.80 41.05 -32.36
N VAL A 150 -12.72 39.87 -33.01
CA VAL A 150 -13.51 39.56 -34.22
C VAL A 150 -15.00 39.47 -33.89
N LEU A 151 -15.36 38.80 -32.78
CA LEU A 151 -16.75 38.62 -32.36
C LEU A 151 -17.42 39.94 -31.96
N GLY A 152 -16.74 40.77 -31.17
CA GLY A 152 -17.25 42.07 -30.73
C GLY A 152 -17.46 43.03 -31.90
N ALA A 153 -16.54 43.03 -32.86
CA ALA A 153 -16.68 43.81 -34.07
C ALA A 153 -17.79 43.29 -35.00
N ALA A 154 -18.05 41.98 -35.05
CA ALA A 154 -19.18 41.42 -35.82
C ALA A 154 -20.54 41.73 -35.18
N LEU A 155 -20.64 41.62 -33.83
CA LEU A 155 -21.87 41.90 -33.09
C LEU A 155 -22.29 43.37 -33.16
N MET A 156 -21.33 44.30 -33.08
CA MET A 156 -21.60 45.74 -33.18
C MET A 156 -22.19 46.16 -34.53
N TRP A 157 -22.00 45.35 -35.58
CA TRP A 157 -22.44 45.64 -36.95
C TRP A 157 -23.73 44.90 -37.34
N GLY A 158 -24.36 44.19 -36.38
CA GLY A 158 -25.61 43.47 -36.62
C GLY A 158 -25.44 42.18 -37.43
N GLU A 159 -24.23 41.63 -37.49
CA GLU A 159 -23.96 40.37 -38.16
C GLU A 159 -24.63 39.20 -37.42
N ILE A 160 -24.96 38.12 -38.14
CA ILE A 160 -25.58 36.94 -37.53
C ILE A 160 -24.57 36.36 -36.53
N TRP A 161 -24.95 36.30 -35.26
CA TRP A 161 -24.10 35.81 -34.15
C TRP A 161 -23.40 34.47 -34.45
N LEU A 162 -24.05 33.57 -35.20
CA LEU A 162 -23.47 32.29 -35.63
C LEU A 162 -22.24 32.46 -36.54
N LEU A 163 -22.29 33.40 -37.49
CA LEU A 163 -21.19 33.67 -38.42
C LEU A 163 -20.02 34.33 -37.69
N ALA A 164 -20.31 35.24 -36.75
CA ALA A 164 -19.32 35.87 -35.90
C ALA A 164 -18.52 34.85 -35.06
N ILE A 165 -19.22 33.88 -34.46
CA ILE A 165 -18.58 32.79 -33.70
C ILE A 165 -17.69 31.95 -34.63
N GLY A 166 -18.20 31.59 -35.81
CA GLY A 166 -17.45 30.82 -36.80
C GLY A 166 -16.14 31.51 -37.23
N GLN A 167 -16.20 32.81 -37.50
CA GLN A 167 -15.02 33.61 -37.87
C GLN A 167 -14.02 33.75 -36.72
N GLY A 168 -14.49 34.00 -35.50
CA GLY A 168 -13.62 34.09 -34.31
C GLY A 168 -12.88 32.78 -34.03
N VAL A 169 -13.58 31.63 -34.14
CA VAL A 169 -12.97 30.31 -33.98
C VAL A 169 -11.97 30.00 -35.10
N ALA A 170 -12.31 30.34 -36.35
CA ALA A 170 -11.42 30.13 -37.48
C ALA A 170 -10.12 30.95 -37.36
N SER A 171 -10.21 32.21 -36.92
CA SER A 171 -9.04 33.08 -36.67
C SER A 171 -8.15 32.53 -35.56
N GLY A 172 -8.77 32.12 -34.44
CA GLY A 172 -8.07 31.44 -33.35
C GLY A 172 -7.36 30.17 -33.83
N ALA A 173 -8.05 29.27 -34.54
CA ALA A 173 -7.44 28.05 -35.06
C ALA A 173 -6.23 28.32 -35.98
N ALA A 174 -6.27 29.37 -36.79
CA ALA A 174 -5.15 29.76 -37.64
C ALA A 174 -3.93 30.26 -36.83
N ALA A 175 -4.16 31.04 -35.77
CA ALA A 175 -3.10 31.45 -34.85
C ALA A 175 -2.50 30.25 -34.08
N VAL A 176 -3.29 29.21 -33.77
CA VAL A 176 -2.76 27.95 -33.21
C VAL A 176 -1.84 27.25 -34.20
N ALA A 177 -2.28 27.13 -35.46
CA ALA A 177 -1.49 26.50 -36.51
C ALA A 177 -0.15 27.23 -36.73
N ALA A 178 -0.14 28.57 -36.69
CA ALA A 178 1.10 29.36 -36.73
C ALA A 178 2.04 29.05 -35.55
N GLY A 179 1.48 28.88 -34.35
CA GLY A 179 2.24 28.45 -33.16
C GLY A 179 2.87 27.07 -33.33
N TRP A 180 2.14 26.09 -33.87
CA TRP A 180 2.69 24.75 -34.13
C TRP A 180 3.87 24.76 -35.10
N VAL A 181 3.83 25.61 -36.13
CA VAL A 181 4.99 25.78 -37.02
C VAL A 181 6.17 26.39 -36.25
N GLY A 182 5.94 27.36 -35.37
CA GLY A 182 6.99 27.92 -34.50
C GLY A 182 7.67 26.86 -33.62
N ALA A 183 6.89 25.95 -33.04
CA ALA A 183 7.42 24.83 -32.27
C ALA A 183 8.28 23.88 -33.12
N ASP A 184 7.78 23.48 -34.28
CA ASP A 184 8.44 22.53 -35.19
C ASP A 184 9.75 23.09 -35.77
N VAL A 185 9.77 24.39 -36.09
CA VAL A 185 10.97 25.09 -36.57
C VAL A 185 12.03 25.15 -35.46
N ARG A 186 11.63 25.34 -34.19
CA ARG A 186 12.57 25.29 -33.05
C ARG A 186 13.09 23.89 -32.82
N ASP A 187 12.20 22.90 -32.82
CA ASP A 187 12.55 21.51 -32.62
C ASP A 187 13.63 21.05 -33.60
N ARG A 188 13.50 21.42 -34.88
CA ARG A 188 14.52 21.14 -35.90
C ARG A 188 15.85 21.81 -35.59
N ARG A 189 15.85 23.09 -35.21
CA ARG A 189 17.08 23.82 -34.84
C ARG A 189 17.79 23.16 -33.66
N GLU A 190 17.04 22.78 -32.63
CA GLU A 190 17.59 22.13 -31.43
C GLU A 190 18.03 20.69 -31.72
N ALA A 191 17.34 19.98 -32.61
CA ALA A 191 17.74 18.64 -33.06
C ALA A 191 19.06 18.69 -33.84
N THR A 192 19.25 19.68 -34.72
CA THR A 192 20.54 19.89 -35.40
C THR A 192 21.65 20.22 -34.42
N ALA A 193 21.40 21.09 -33.43
CA ALA A 193 22.38 21.42 -32.40
C ALA A 193 22.76 20.19 -31.55
N ARG A 194 21.79 19.33 -31.23
CA ARG A 194 22.01 18.07 -30.51
C ARG A 194 22.75 17.03 -31.35
N ALA A 195 22.45 16.92 -32.64
CA ALA A 195 23.16 16.02 -33.55
C ALA A 195 24.65 16.38 -33.67
N GLN A 196 24.98 17.68 -33.71
CA GLN A 196 26.38 18.16 -33.71
C GLN A 196 27.10 17.89 -32.39
N LEU A 197 26.38 17.92 -31.26
CA LEU A 197 26.93 17.57 -29.95
C LEU A 197 27.13 16.05 -29.81
N ALA A 198 26.25 15.24 -30.41
CA ALA A 198 26.33 13.78 -30.43
C ALA A 198 27.48 13.22 -31.28
N GLU A 199 28.15 14.02 -32.12
CA GLU A 199 29.40 13.61 -32.80
C GLU A 199 30.58 13.46 -31.82
N HIS A 200 30.43 13.87 -30.55
CA HIS A 200 31.41 13.58 -29.49
C HIS A 200 31.16 12.18 -28.92
N ALA A 201 32.05 11.24 -29.26
CA ALA A 201 31.84 9.80 -29.31
C ALA A 201 31.44 9.09 -28.00
N ASP A 202 31.76 9.62 -26.82
CA ASP A 202 31.65 8.84 -25.57
C ASP A 202 30.27 8.94 -24.89
N LEU A 203 29.43 9.93 -25.25
CA LEU A 203 28.09 10.14 -24.68
C LEU A 203 26.95 9.64 -25.57
N ALA A 204 27.23 9.44 -26.86
CA ALA A 204 26.21 9.41 -27.89
C ALA A 204 25.45 8.08 -27.96
N ASP A 205 26.11 6.95 -27.70
CA ASP A 205 25.52 5.63 -27.97
C ASP A 205 24.34 5.31 -27.05
N ASP A 206 24.48 5.53 -25.73
CA ASP A 206 23.38 5.25 -24.78
C ASP A 206 22.21 6.23 -24.96
N LEU A 207 22.50 7.52 -25.21
CA LEU A 207 21.48 8.54 -25.40
C LEU A 207 20.72 8.39 -26.73
N THR A 208 21.41 7.98 -27.80
CA THR A 208 20.78 7.75 -29.11
C THR A 208 19.91 6.48 -29.09
N LEU A 209 20.34 5.43 -28.39
CA LEU A 209 19.56 4.20 -28.21
C LEU A 209 18.30 4.44 -27.34
N ARG A 210 18.43 5.17 -26.24
CA ARG A 210 17.35 5.36 -25.25
C ARG A 210 16.37 6.47 -25.65
N TYR A 211 16.84 7.49 -26.37
CA TYR A 211 16.03 8.64 -26.80
C TYR A 211 16.13 8.91 -28.31
N PRO A 212 15.78 7.94 -29.17
CA PRO A 212 15.98 8.07 -30.62
C PRO A 212 15.21 9.25 -31.21
N ALA A 213 14.02 9.56 -30.70
CA ALA A 213 13.21 10.69 -31.18
C ALA A 213 13.85 12.06 -30.91
N LEU A 214 14.79 12.16 -29.97
CA LEU A 214 15.50 13.40 -29.65
C LEU A 214 16.79 13.54 -30.46
N PHE A 215 17.49 12.44 -30.75
CA PHE A 215 18.81 12.47 -31.38
C PHE A 215 18.83 11.92 -32.82
N ALA A 216 17.68 11.52 -33.37
CA ALA A 216 17.61 11.05 -34.75
C ALA A 216 18.18 12.11 -35.72
N PRO A 217 19.00 11.69 -36.70
CA PRO A 217 19.55 12.60 -37.70
C PRO A 217 18.41 13.25 -38.47
N VAL A 218 18.23 14.55 -38.27
CA VAL A 218 17.30 15.34 -39.07
C VAL A 218 18.00 15.58 -40.42
N PRO A 219 17.42 15.17 -41.57
CA PRO A 219 18.02 15.43 -42.86
C PRO A 219 18.32 16.92 -42.98
N SER A 220 19.57 17.25 -43.33
CA SER A 220 20.10 18.61 -43.30
C SER A 220 19.59 19.46 -44.48
N GLU A 221 18.28 19.53 -44.67
CA GLU A 221 17.70 20.35 -45.71
C GLU A 221 17.34 21.71 -45.14
N ARG A 222 18.29 22.65 -45.22
CA ARG A 222 18.05 24.09 -45.02
C ARG A 222 16.82 24.56 -45.84
N HIS A 223 16.54 23.88 -46.95
CA HIS A 223 15.36 24.09 -47.80
C HIS A 223 14.05 23.77 -47.08
N THR A 224 13.95 22.71 -46.29
CA THR A 224 12.71 22.32 -45.57
C THR A 224 12.39 23.29 -44.44
N TYR A 225 13.41 23.82 -43.76
CA TYR A 225 13.26 24.88 -42.76
C TYR A 225 12.75 26.18 -43.40
N GLY A 226 13.36 26.59 -44.52
CA GLY A 226 12.91 27.74 -45.29
C GLY A 226 11.45 27.56 -45.77
N LEU A 227 11.10 26.35 -46.23
CA LEU A 227 9.75 26.01 -46.68
C LEU A 227 8.72 26.11 -45.54
N THR A 228 9.01 25.59 -44.35
CA THR A 228 8.07 25.64 -43.22
C THR A 228 7.84 27.06 -42.72
N VAL A 229 8.90 27.87 -42.60
CA VAL A 229 8.77 29.30 -42.26
C VAL A 229 8.02 30.05 -43.37
N ALA A 230 8.30 29.75 -44.64
CA ALA A 230 7.59 30.35 -45.77
C ALA A 230 6.10 29.98 -45.77
N VAL A 231 5.75 28.73 -45.48
CA VAL A 231 4.35 28.28 -45.36
C VAL A 231 3.64 29.00 -44.22
N ALA A 232 4.26 29.14 -43.05
CA ALA A 232 3.69 29.93 -41.95
C ALA A 232 3.49 31.41 -42.34
N ALA A 233 4.47 32.01 -43.01
CA ALA A 233 4.37 33.39 -43.49
C ALA A 233 3.24 33.55 -44.53
N VAL A 234 3.07 32.58 -45.44
CA VAL A 234 1.98 32.56 -46.41
C VAL A 234 0.63 32.40 -45.71
N ILE A 235 0.51 31.51 -44.72
CA ILE A 235 -0.73 31.37 -43.94
C ILE A 235 -1.07 32.67 -43.22
N ALA A 236 -0.10 33.28 -42.52
CA ALA A 236 -0.29 34.54 -41.82
C ALA A 236 -0.68 35.69 -42.77
N ALA A 237 0.00 35.81 -43.91
CA ALA A 237 -0.30 36.82 -44.92
C ALA A 237 -1.67 36.59 -45.56
N SER A 238 -2.05 35.34 -45.82
CA SER A 238 -3.35 34.97 -46.39
C SER A 238 -4.48 35.31 -45.41
N LEU A 239 -4.31 34.99 -44.13
CA LEU A 239 -5.28 35.30 -43.07
C LEU A 239 -5.43 36.82 -42.90
N ALA A 240 -4.31 37.53 -42.81
CA ALA A 240 -4.29 38.99 -42.72
C ALA A 240 -4.98 39.62 -43.93
N SER A 241 -4.71 39.13 -45.15
CA SER A 241 -5.33 39.61 -46.39
C SER A 241 -6.82 39.32 -46.43
N ALA A 242 -7.25 38.14 -45.98
CA ALA A 242 -8.66 37.76 -45.93
C ALA A 242 -9.45 38.63 -44.94
N ILE A 243 -8.90 38.85 -43.73
CA ILE A 243 -9.52 39.71 -42.71
C ILE A 243 -9.52 41.17 -43.17
N PHE A 244 -8.41 41.63 -43.77
CA PHE A 244 -8.33 42.96 -44.39
C PHE A 244 -9.41 43.15 -45.44
N ALA A 245 -9.51 42.23 -46.41
CA ALA A 245 -10.44 42.34 -47.52
C ALA A 245 -11.90 42.30 -47.05
N LEU A 246 -12.22 41.39 -46.11
CA LEU A 246 -13.55 41.30 -45.51
C LEU A 246 -13.93 42.61 -44.81
N ARG A 247 -13.04 43.15 -43.97
CA ARG A 247 -13.32 44.35 -43.19
C ARG A 247 -13.33 45.63 -44.03
N ALA A 248 -12.43 45.74 -45.01
CA ALA A 248 -12.47 46.85 -45.96
C ALA A 248 -13.78 46.84 -46.78
N ALA A 249 -14.31 45.66 -47.13
CA ALA A 249 -15.56 45.53 -47.87
C ALA A 249 -16.81 45.85 -47.03
N VAL A 250 -16.85 45.43 -45.75
CA VAL A 250 -18.00 45.68 -44.87
C VAL A 250 -18.04 47.12 -44.37
N GLU A 251 -16.88 47.68 -43.99
CA GLU A 251 -16.82 48.97 -43.29
C GLU A 251 -16.62 50.17 -44.23
N GLY A 252 -16.38 49.91 -45.53
CA GLY A 252 -16.16 50.94 -46.56
C GLY A 252 -14.90 51.78 -46.37
N SER A 253 -14.12 51.54 -45.31
CA SER A 253 -12.88 52.25 -45.00
C SER A 253 -11.68 51.31 -45.09
N LEU A 254 -10.68 51.70 -45.89
CA LEU A 254 -9.42 50.96 -46.01
C LEU A 254 -8.66 50.89 -44.67
N LEU A 255 -8.86 51.88 -43.80
CA LEU A 255 -8.24 51.95 -42.48
C LEU A 255 -8.73 50.85 -41.55
N ALA A 256 -10.03 50.53 -41.55
CA ALA A 256 -10.57 49.41 -40.78
C ALA A 256 -9.97 48.08 -41.20
N GLY A 257 -9.92 47.81 -42.51
CA GLY A 257 -9.28 46.61 -43.05
C GLY A 257 -7.83 46.48 -42.58
N LEU A 258 -7.06 47.58 -42.66
CA LEU A 258 -5.66 47.62 -42.24
C LEU A 258 -5.47 47.28 -40.76
N VAL A 259 -6.33 47.82 -39.88
CA VAL A 259 -6.25 47.61 -38.44
C VAL A 259 -6.55 46.15 -38.09
N PHE A 260 -7.63 45.57 -38.61
CA PHE A 260 -8.00 44.19 -38.30
C PHE A 260 -7.07 43.16 -38.96
N GLY A 261 -6.65 43.39 -40.20
CA GLY A 261 -5.65 42.54 -40.87
C GLY A 261 -4.29 42.59 -40.16
N GLY A 262 -3.87 43.78 -39.69
CA GLY A 262 -2.66 43.96 -38.91
C GLY A 262 -2.70 43.30 -37.53
N LEU A 263 -3.84 43.38 -36.82
CA LEU A 263 -4.06 42.69 -35.55
C LEU A 263 -3.97 41.17 -35.72
N ALA A 264 -4.62 40.60 -36.73
CA ALA A 264 -4.55 39.17 -37.01
C ALA A 264 -3.13 38.70 -37.32
N LEU A 265 -2.38 39.48 -38.12
CA LEU A 265 -0.96 39.23 -38.38
C LEU A 265 -0.14 39.27 -37.09
N ALA A 266 -0.37 40.27 -36.23
CA ALA A 266 0.32 40.42 -34.96
C ALA A 266 0.03 39.24 -34.01
N THR A 267 -1.21 38.77 -33.93
CA THR A 267 -1.59 37.58 -33.14
C THR A 267 -0.91 36.32 -33.66
N CYS A 268 -0.88 36.10 -34.98
CA CYS A 268 -0.18 34.97 -35.59
C CYS A 268 1.33 35.00 -35.30
N LEU A 269 1.96 36.16 -35.42
CA LEU A 269 3.37 36.34 -35.10
C LEU A 269 3.64 36.14 -33.60
N ALA A 270 2.80 36.69 -32.72
CA ALA A 270 2.90 36.50 -31.28
C ALA A 270 2.75 35.02 -30.89
N SER A 271 1.80 34.30 -31.50
CA SER A 271 1.63 32.85 -31.31
C SER A 271 2.86 32.07 -31.78
N PHE A 272 3.40 32.40 -32.95
CA PHE A 272 4.64 31.82 -33.46
C PHE A 272 5.83 32.09 -32.51
N VAL A 273 6.03 33.32 -32.06
CA VAL A 273 7.11 33.68 -31.12
C VAL A 273 6.90 33.00 -29.76
N ASN A 274 5.67 32.91 -29.27
CA ASN A 274 5.38 32.25 -28.00
C ASN A 274 5.70 30.74 -28.07
N SER A 275 5.24 30.05 -29.11
CA SER A 275 5.57 28.64 -29.32
C SER A 275 7.05 28.44 -29.62
N TRP A 276 7.69 29.32 -30.38
CA TRP A 276 9.14 29.31 -30.58
C TRP A 276 9.90 29.49 -29.27
N THR A 277 9.45 30.33 -28.34
CA THR A 277 10.17 30.57 -27.07
C THR A 277 9.92 29.50 -26.01
N HIS A 278 8.83 28.73 -26.12
CA HIS A 278 8.43 27.76 -25.09
C HIS A 278 8.42 26.29 -25.54
N ALA A 279 8.51 25.99 -26.84
CA ALA A 279 8.65 24.62 -27.34
C ALA A 279 10.01 24.06 -26.95
N ASP A 280 10.01 23.00 -26.14
CA ASP A 280 11.21 22.33 -25.68
C ASP A 280 10.86 20.86 -25.40
N ARG A 281 11.09 20.00 -26.40
CA ARG A 281 10.79 18.56 -26.30
C ARG A 281 11.56 17.87 -25.18
N VAL A 282 12.73 18.38 -24.82
CA VAL A 282 13.54 17.82 -23.74
C VAL A 282 12.89 18.13 -22.40
N ALA A 283 12.52 19.39 -22.18
CA ALA A 283 11.79 19.78 -20.98
C ALA A 283 10.44 19.05 -20.85
N ASP A 284 9.71 18.85 -21.96
CA ASP A 284 8.47 18.09 -21.97
C ASP A 284 8.68 16.60 -21.60
N LEU A 285 9.79 16.01 -22.05
CA LEU A 285 10.14 14.63 -21.70
C LEU A 285 10.51 14.49 -20.22
N LEU A 286 11.31 15.43 -19.68
CA LEU A 286 11.65 15.49 -18.26
C LEU A 286 10.40 15.64 -17.39
N GLU A 287 9.47 16.50 -17.79
CA GLU A 287 8.19 16.70 -17.10
C GLU A 287 7.34 15.43 -17.11
N ARG A 288 7.33 14.66 -18.21
CA ARG A 288 6.63 13.36 -18.26
C ARG A 288 7.23 12.35 -17.29
N TYR A 289 8.54 12.26 -17.18
CA TYR A 289 9.19 11.36 -16.22
C TYR A 289 8.91 11.77 -14.77
N GLU A 290 8.94 13.07 -14.48
CA GLU A 290 8.59 13.60 -13.16
C GLU A 290 7.13 13.29 -12.80
N VAL A 291 6.19 13.48 -13.73
CA VAL A 291 4.77 13.14 -13.52
C VAL A 291 4.58 11.63 -13.34
N ALA A 292 5.27 10.80 -14.13
CA ALA A 292 5.22 9.34 -14.00
C ALA A 292 5.74 8.89 -12.63
N TYR A 293 6.86 9.45 -12.17
CA TYR A 293 7.41 9.18 -10.84
C TYR A 293 6.42 9.57 -9.73
N ARG A 294 5.91 10.81 -9.73
CA ARG A 294 4.94 11.27 -8.71
C ARG A 294 3.67 10.42 -8.70
N THR A 295 3.21 10.00 -9.87
CA THR A 295 2.03 9.12 -9.99
C THR A 295 2.32 7.75 -9.40
N ALA A 296 3.49 7.17 -9.68
CA ALA A 296 3.91 5.89 -9.11
C ALA A 296 4.11 5.96 -7.59
N GLU A 297 4.65 7.07 -7.08
CA GLU A 297 4.86 7.36 -5.66
C GLU A 297 3.51 7.43 -4.93
N ALA A 298 2.58 8.25 -5.43
CA ALA A 298 1.25 8.37 -4.85
C ALA A 298 0.49 7.03 -4.86
N GLN A 299 0.62 6.24 -5.94
CA GLN A 299 0.04 4.89 -6.00
C GLN A 299 0.71 3.94 -5.00
N HIS A 300 2.02 4.04 -4.80
CA HIS A 300 2.74 3.20 -3.84
C HIS A 300 2.32 3.52 -2.41
N GLU A 301 2.23 4.80 -2.06
CA GLU A 301 1.76 5.25 -0.75
C GLU A 301 0.34 4.75 -0.45
N GLN A 302 -0.58 4.90 -1.40
CA GLN A 302 -1.95 4.39 -1.26
C GLN A 302 -2.01 2.87 -1.07
N LEU A 303 -1.19 2.11 -1.80
CA LEU A 303 -1.13 0.64 -1.67
C LEU A 303 -0.45 0.20 -0.38
N ALA A 304 0.58 0.92 0.08
CA ALA A 304 1.28 0.64 1.32
C ALA A 304 0.41 0.90 2.56
N GLN A 305 -0.50 1.88 2.49
CA GLN A 305 -1.44 2.24 3.55
C GLN A 305 -2.72 1.39 3.55
N HIS A 306 -2.82 0.36 2.70
CA HIS A 306 -4.01 -0.48 2.65
C HIS A 306 -4.24 -1.17 4.01
N PRO A 307 -5.45 -1.11 4.61
CA PRO A 307 -5.66 -1.56 5.99
C PRO A 307 -5.66 -3.07 6.19
N ALA A 308 -5.93 -3.87 5.14
CA ALA A 308 -6.12 -5.31 5.26
C ALA A 308 -4.98 -6.10 5.94
N PRO A 309 -3.68 -5.84 5.67
CA PRO A 309 -2.59 -6.48 6.39
C PRO A 309 -2.61 -6.17 7.88
N THR A 310 -2.72 -4.89 8.25
CA THR A 310 -2.73 -4.46 9.65
C THR A 310 -3.94 -5.00 10.41
N THR A 311 -5.13 -5.03 9.78
CA THR A 311 -6.34 -5.57 10.42
C THR A 311 -6.28 -7.09 10.59
N ARG A 312 -5.69 -7.81 9.61
CA ARG A 312 -5.41 -9.24 9.73
C ARG A 312 -4.48 -9.52 10.91
N ASP A 313 -3.34 -8.81 10.96
CA ASP A 313 -2.33 -9.02 11.99
C ASP A 313 -2.89 -8.68 13.39
N GLY A 314 -3.68 -7.62 13.49
CA GLY A 314 -4.39 -7.26 14.73
C GLY A 314 -5.39 -8.35 15.17
N ALA A 315 -6.12 -8.96 14.23
CA ALA A 315 -7.05 -10.05 14.53
C ALA A 315 -6.31 -11.34 14.98
N ILE A 316 -5.15 -11.64 14.38
CA ILE A 316 -4.27 -12.75 14.79
C ILE A 316 -3.76 -12.51 16.22
N GLN A 317 -3.18 -11.33 16.48
CA GLN A 317 -2.67 -10.98 17.81
C GLN A 317 -3.75 -11.03 18.88
N THR A 318 -4.96 -10.58 18.55
CA THR A 318 -6.10 -10.64 19.46
C THR A 318 -6.47 -12.09 19.77
N ALA A 319 -6.53 -12.95 18.75
CA ALA A 319 -6.80 -14.38 18.96
C ALA A 319 -5.74 -15.04 19.85
N GLU A 320 -4.45 -14.80 19.56
CA GLU A 320 -3.32 -15.34 20.34
C GLU A 320 -3.34 -14.85 21.80
N SER A 321 -3.63 -13.56 22.01
CA SER A 321 -3.72 -12.98 23.36
C SER A 321 -4.83 -13.62 24.18
N ILE A 322 -6.00 -13.85 23.58
CA ILE A 322 -7.14 -14.49 24.25
C ILE A 322 -6.78 -15.92 24.64
N GLU A 323 -6.17 -16.68 23.74
CA GLU A 323 -5.78 -18.07 24.03
C GLU A 323 -4.71 -18.16 25.11
N LEU A 324 -3.70 -17.28 25.05
CA LEU A 324 -2.65 -17.23 26.05
C LEU A 324 -3.22 -16.87 27.43
N GLU A 325 -4.12 -15.89 27.50
CA GLU A 325 -4.79 -15.53 28.75
C GLU A 325 -5.54 -16.73 29.35
N HIS A 326 -6.31 -17.44 28.53
CA HIS A 326 -7.05 -18.61 28.97
C HIS A 326 -6.14 -19.77 29.39
N LEU A 327 -5.02 -19.99 28.69
CA LEU A 327 -4.02 -20.97 29.07
C LEU A 327 -3.40 -20.64 30.44
N LEU A 328 -3.07 -19.37 30.68
CA LEU A 328 -2.53 -18.91 31.97
C LEU A 328 -3.56 -19.05 33.09
N ARG A 329 -4.84 -18.74 32.83
CA ARG A 329 -5.94 -18.98 33.78
C ARG A 329 -6.11 -20.46 34.08
N GLY A 330 -6.00 -21.33 33.07
CA GLY A 330 -6.03 -22.79 33.24
C GLY A 330 -4.87 -23.32 34.07
N ALA A 331 -3.65 -22.82 33.82
CA ALA A 331 -2.48 -23.16 34.61
C ALA A 331 -2.63 -22.72 36.09
N ALA A 332 -3.17 -21.51 36.33
CA ALA A 332 -3.47 -21.03 37.66
C ALA A 332 -4.56 -21.88 38.35
N ALA A 333 -5.61 -22.27 37.63
CA ALA A 333 -6.66 -23.15 38.14
C ALA A 333 -6.12 -24.53 38.52
N LYS A 334 -5.28 -25.13 37.65
CA LYS A 334 -4.59 -26.40 37.93
C LYS A 334 -3.71 -26.31 39.18
N ALA A 335 -2.93 -25.23 39.32
CA ALA A 335 -2.12 -24.99 40.51
C ALA A 335 -3.00 -24.85 41.77
N GLY A 336 -4.18 -24.22 41.66
CA GLY A 336 -5.17 -24.16 42.74
C GLY A 336 -5.69 -25.54 43.16
N VAL A 337 -6.00 -26.41 42.18
CA VAL A 337 -6.41 -27.81 42.45
C VAL A 337 -5.29 -28.59 43.12
N HIS A 338 -4.05 -28.42 42.68
CA HIS A 338 -2.88 -29.03 43.32
C HIS A 338 -2.72 -28.56 44.77
N ALA A 339 -2.89 -27.26 45.04
CA ALA A 339 -2.84 -26.72 46.40
C ALA A 339 -3.94 -27.30 47.30
N LEU A 340 -5.13 -27.58 46.76
CA LEU A 340 -6.19 -28.28 47.49
C LEU A 340 -5.80 -29.72 47.82
N ALA A 341 -5.17 -30.45 46.89
CA ALA A 341 -4.67 -31.81 47.11
C ALA A 341 -3.66 -31.84 48.28
N GLU A 342 -2.69 -30.92 48.26
CA GLU A 342 -1.74 -30.72 49.36
C GLU A 342 -2.44 -30.40 50.69
N GLY A 343 -3.50 -29.60 50.65
CA GLY A 343 -4.34 -29.31 51.82
C GLY A 343 -5.04 -30.54 52.40
N VAL A 344 -5.52 -31.46 51.55
CA VAL A 344 -6.08 -32.75 51.99
C VAL A 344 -4.99 -33.60 52.63
N MET A 345 -3.82 -33.73 51.98
CA MET A 345 -2.71 -34.53 52.51
C MET A 345 -2.21 -34.02 53.86
N ARG A 346 -2.09 -32.69 54.02
CA ARG A 346 -1.68 -32.05 55.28
C ARG A 346 -2.65 -32.33 56.44
N ARG A 347 -3.94 -32.57 56.17
CA ARG A 347 -4.94 -32.88 57.20
C ARG A 347 -4.94 -34.35 57.64
N HIS A 348 -4.30 -35.24 56.87
CA HIS A 348 -4.21 -36.68 57.14
C HIS A 348 -2.73 -37.14 57.24
N PRO A 349 -1.91 -36.52 58.11
CA PRO A 349 -0.47 -36.79 58.14
C PRO A 349 -0.13 -38.21 58.63
N GLU A 350 -1.02 -38.88 59.35
CA GLU A 350 -0.87 -40.28 59.75
C GLU A 350 -0.93 -41.27 58.59
N ILE A 351 -1.41 -40.84 57.41
CA ILE A 351 -1.50 -41.67 56.19
C ILE A 351 -0.44 -41.26 55.18
N PHE A 352 -0.26 -39.94 54.98
CA PHE A 352 0.65 -39.41 53.95
C PHE A 352 2.03 -39.02 54.48
N GLY A 353 2.27 -39.14 55.78
CA GLY A 353 3.49 -38.73 56.46
C GLY A 353 3.46 -37.25 56.86
N HIS A 354 4.34 -36.90 57.79
CA HIS A 354 4.44 -35.54 58.34
C HIS A 354 5.42 -34.63 57.58
N ALA A 355 6.19 -35.18 56.63
CA ALA A 355 7.19 -34.44 55.86
C ALA A 355 7.37 -35.01 54.45
N VAL A 356 7.69 -34.12 53.51
CA VAL A 356 8.19 -34.49 52.17
C VAL A 356 9.60 -35.04 52.32
N ASP A 357 9.93 -36.16 51.65
CA ASP A 357 11.29 -36.71 51.67
C ASP A 357 12.28 -35.63 51.21
N PRO A 358 13.29 -35.26 52.01
CA PRO A 358 14.28 -34.22 51.68
C PRO A 358 15.11 -34.54 50.43
N ARG A 359 15.06 -35.77 49.91
CA ARG A 359 15.67 -36.17 48.64
C ARG A 359 14.80 -35.86 47.42
N THR A 360 13.55 -35.46 47.62
CA THR A 360 12.64 -35.05 46.55
C THR A 360 12.98 -33.62 46.16
N PRO A 361 13.39 -33.34 44.90
CA PRO A 361 13.68 -31.98 44.47
C PRO A 361 12.38 -31.16 44.46
N THR A 362 12.16 -30.41 45.53
CA THR A 362 11.16 -29.34 45.52
C THR A 362 11.72 -28.24 44.62
N GLY A 363 11.04 -27.94 43.52
CA GLY A 363 11.39 -26.80 42.67
C GLY A 363 11.53 -25.53 43.53
N PRO A 364 12.35 -24.55 43.12
CA PRO A 364 12.84 -23.50 44.02
C PRO A 364 11.71 -22.76 44.73
N VAL A 365 11.51 -23.11 46.00
CA VAL A 365 10.62 -22.41 46.93
C VAL A 365 11.29 -21.09 47.27
N GLY A 366 10.68 -19.99 46.81
CA GLY A 366 11.09 -18.64 47.20
C GLY A 366 12.32 -18.10 46.47
N ARG A 367 12.15 -17.65 45.22
CA ARG A 367 12.87 -16.47 44.76
C ARG A 367 11.88 -15.46 44.17
N ARG A 368 11.79 -14.34 44.88
CA ARG A 368 11.36 -13.03 44.39
C ARG A 368 11.85 -12.87 42.94
N TRP A 369 10.94 -12.57 42.02
CA TRP A 369 11.31 -12.05 40.71
C TRP A 369 12.01 -10.70 40.94
N LEU A 370 13.33 -10.74 41.12
CA LEU A 370 14.17 -9.58 40.85
C LEU A 370 14.06 -9.38 39.34
N ARG A 371 13.26 -8.38 38.97
CA ARG A 371 13.33 -7.73 37.67
C ARG A 371 14.78 -7.23 37.52
N THR A 372 15.63 -8.02 36.89
CA THR A 372 16.80 -7.49 36.20
C THR A 372 16.28 -6.89 34.91
N GLU A 373 16.08 -5.57 34.93
CA GLU A 373 16.18 -4.77 33.71
C GLU A 373 17.57 -5.01 33.12
N SER A 374 17.63 -5.96 32.19
CA SER A 374 18.74 -6.09 31.26
C SER A 374 18.49 -5.11 30.13
N SER A 375 19.22 -4.01 30.18
CA SER A 375 19.46 -3.13 29.04
C SER A 375 20.11 -3.94 27.91
N ASN A 376 19.31 -4.44 26.97
CA ASN A 376 19.64 -4.47 25.56
C ASN A 376 18.47 -5.06 24.78
N GLY A 377 17.81 -4.18 24.02
CA GLY A 377 16.72 -4.54 23.14
C GLY A 377 17.22 -5.39 21.98
N HIS A 378 16.96 -6.69 22.02
CA HIS A 378 16.80 -7.53 20.83
C HIS A 378 15.75 -8.60 21.10
N ARG A 379 14.62 -8.52 20.39
CA ARG A 379 13.58 -9.56 20.35
C ARG A 379 14.08 -10.69 19.45
N HIS A 380 14.39 -11.84 20.04
CA HIS A 380 14.39 -13.11 19.33
C HIS A 380 13.24 -13.97 19.88
N LEU A 381 12.22 -14.19 19.04
CA LEU A 381 11.22 -15.22 19.23
C LEU A 381 11.90 -16.57 18.93
N HIS A 382 12.24 -17.34 19.96
CA HIS A 382 12.62 -18.74 19.81
C HIS A 382 11.45 -19.65 20.20
N SER A 383 10.90 -20.26 19.15
CA SER A 383 10.39 -21.64 19.03
C SER A 383 10.25 -22.50 20.28
N VAL A 384 9.02 -23.00 20.45
CA VAL A 384 8.54 -24.34 20.87
C VAL A 384 9.63 -25.35 21.31
N PRO A 385 9.49 -26.03 22.47
CA PRO A 385 10.38 -27.11 22.87
C PRO A 385 10.10 -28.42 22.09
N PRO A 386 11.10 -29.30 21.90
CA PRO A 386 10.95 -30.51 21.11
C PRO A 386 10.15 -31.57 21.88
N THR A 387 9.22 -32.22 21.18
CA THR A 387 8.63 -33.50 21.59
C THR A 387 9.42 -34.63 20.92
N ASP A 388 10.18 -35.37 21.71
CA ASP A 388 10.72 -36.68 21.32
C ASP A 388 9.55 -37.67 21.19
N ASP A 389 9.44 -38.29 20.01
CA ASP A 389 8.87 -39.62 19.72
C ASP A 389 8.19 -39.63 18.34
N TRP A 390 8.92 -39.95 17.27
CA TRP A 390 8.41 -40.71 16.12
C TRP A 390 9.57 -41.47 15.44
N PRO A 391 9.39 -42.75 15.05
CA PRO A 391 10.47 -43.58 14.54
C PRO A 391 10.78 -43.28 13.07
N ALA A 392 12.07 -43.37 12.75
CA ALA A 392 12.59 -43.37 11.38
C ALA A 392 12.13 -44.61 10.61
N THR A 393 11.72 -44.44 9.37
CA THR A 393 12.27 -45.11 8.16
C THR A 393 11.32 -44.95 6.97
N GLY A 394 11.89 -44.71 5.78
CA GLY A 394 11.17 -44.79 4.51
C GLY A 394 11.71 -43.89 3.40
N GLU A 395 12.90 -44.19 2.89
CA GLU A 395 13.43 -43.64 1.64
C GLU A 395 12.54 -44.00 0.44
N VAL A 396 12.35 -43.06 -0.49
CA VAL A 396 12.10 -43.35 -1.91
C VAL A 396 12.84 -42.29 -2.75
N PRO A 397 13.57 -42.69 -3.81
CA PRO A 397 14.54 -41.84 -4.51
C PRO A 397 13.92 -40.99 -5.62
N PHE A 398 14.75 -40.08 -6.14
CA PHE A 398 14.55 -39.14 -7.24
C PHE A 398 13.77 -39.65 -8.45
#